data_AF-A0A1K1NWC0-F1
#
_entry.id   AF-A0A1K1NWC0-F1
#
_cell.length_a   1.000
_cell.length_b   1.000
_cell.length_c   1.000
_cell.angle_alpha   90.00
_cell.angle_beta   90.00
_cell.angle_gamma   90.00
#
_symmetry.space_group_name_H-M   'P 1'
#
loop_
_entity.id
_entity.type
_entity.pdbx_description
1 polymer ?
#
loop_
_entity_poly.entity_id
_entity_poly.type
_entity_poly.pdbx_seq_one_letter_code
_entity_poly.pdbx_strand_id
1 'polypeptide(L)'
;MKTIYFYIAIVCMVLQACSGSGAGEKSSLQGTWKLLSGTTIQGKDTVHTDYTQGQEMIKIINDTHFAFLRHDLGHGKDSSAVFVAGGGSYTVKGNQYTEHLEYFNVREWEGNDFTLQYEIRDDTLITRGIEAVEALGVNHINIEKYVRLP
;
A
#
# COMPACT_ATOMS: atom_id res chain seq x y z
N MET A 1 51.59 10.61 -28.15
CA MET A 1 50.37 10.29 -28.94
C MET A 1 49.71 8.98 -28.50
N LYS A 2 50.41 7.82 -28.50
CA LYS A 2 49.83 6.53 -28.08
C LYS A 2 49.26 6.51 -26.64
N THR A 3 49.89 7.23 -25.71
CA THR A 3 49.44 7.34 -24.32
C THR A 3 48.16 8.14 -24.15
N ILE A 4 47.92 9.14 -25.01
CA ILE A 4 46.70 9.97 -24.99
C ILE A 4 45.50 9.14 -25.45
N TYR A 5 45.66 8.32 -26.50
CA TYR A 5 44.60 7.40 -26.95
C TYR A 5 44.24 6.34 -25.90
N PHE A 6 45.20 5.95 -25.05
CA PHE A 6 44.96 5.01 -23.96
C PHE A 6 44.06 5.61 -22.86
N TYR A 7 44.28 6.87 -22.49
CA TYR A 7 43.43 7.57 -21.52
C TYR A 7 42.04 7.88 -22.08
N ILE A 8 41.93 8.21 -23.38
CA ILE A 8 40.63 8.45 -24.03
C ILE A 8 39.78 7.16 -24.07
N ALA A 9 40.42 6.00 -24.29
CA ALA A 9 39.72 4.71 -24.29
C ALA A 9 39.19 4.31 -22.90
N ILE A 10 39.93 4.63 -21.83
CA ILE A 10 39.50 4.36 -20.44
C ILE A 10 38.32 5.26 -20.03
N VAL A 11 38.32 6.53 -20.45
CA VAL A 11 37.21 7.46 -20.15
C VAL A 11 35.91 7.04 -20.84
N CYS A 12 35.96 6.45 -22.03
CA CYS A 12 34.77 5.92 -22.72
C CYS A 12 34.16 4.67 -22.05
N MET A 13 34.94 3.83 -21.36
CA MET A 13 34.41 2.65 -20.66
C MET A 13 33.65 3.00 -19.37
N VAL A 14 33.99 4.11 -18.72
CA VAL A 14 33.30 4.54 -17.49
C VAL A 14 31.88 5.05 -17.78
N LEU A 15 31.62 5.52 -19.00
CA LEU A 15 30.30 6.02 -19.41
C LEU A 15 29.28 4.92 -19.80
N GLN A 16 29.70 3.67 -19.93
CA GLN A 16 28.78 2.54 -20.19
C GLN A 16 28.35 1.79 -18.94
N ALA A 17 28.86 2.16 -17.75
CA ALA A 17 28.46 1.54 -16.48
C ALA A 17 27.08 2.01 -15.98
N CYS A 18 26.48 3.03 -16.61
CA CYS A 18 25.14 3.52 -16.32
C CYS A 18 24.12 3.10 -17.40
N SER A 19 24.17 1.84 -17.82
CA SER A 19 22.98 1.16 -18.35
C SER A 19 22.57 0.08 -17.37
N GLY A 20 22.33 0.49 -16.12
CA GLY A 20 21.51 -0.27 -15.19
C GLY A 20 20.06 -0.21 -15.67
N SER A 21 19.73 -1.01 -16.69
CA SER A 21 18.37 -1.37 -17.04
C SER A 21 17.81 -2.25 -15.92
N GLY A 22 17.43 -1.59 -14.85
CA GLY A 22 16.76 -2.13 -13.67
C GLY A 22 15.83 -1.09 -13.06
N ALA A 23 15.31 -0.17 -13.88
CA ALA A 23 14.06 0.49 -13.53
C ALA A 23 12.98 -0.59 -13.69
N GLY A 24 12.72 -1.35 -12.62
CA GLY A 24 11.50 -2.14 -12.53
C GLY A 24 10.34 -1.23 -12.92
N GLU A 25 9.44 -1.70 -13.79
CA GLU A 25 8.20 -0.98 -14.05
C GLU A 25 7.64 -0.53 -12.70
N LYS A 26 7.55 0.79 -12.49
CA LYS A 26 6.87 1.31 -11.32
C LYS A 26 5.49 0.69 -11.33
N SER A 27 5.24 -0.22 -10.39
CA SER A 27 3.93 -0.84 -10.24
C SER A 27 2.91 0.28 -10.17
N SER A 28 1.84 0.19 -10.95
CA SER A 28 0.75 1.18 -10.90
C SER A 28 0.20 1.33 -9.49
N LEU A 29 0.43 0.35 -8.60
CA LEU A 29 0.06 0.38 -7.19
C LEU A 29 0.82 1.42 -6.35
N GLN A 30 2.05 1.79 -6.72
CA GLN A 30 2.82 2.78 -5.97
C GLN A 30 2.13 4.15 -5.98
N GLY A 31 2.19 4.85 -4.85
CA GLY A 31 1.62 6.18 -4.69
C GLY A 31 0.90 6.34 -3.36
N THR A 32 0.25 7.49 -3.21
CA THR A 32 -0.61 7.79 -2.06
C THR A 32 -2.06 7.67 -2.49
N TRP A 33 -2.84 6.95 -1.71
CA TRP A 33 -4.21 6.58 -2.01
C TRP A 33 -5.10 7.03 -0.85
N LYS A 34 -6.13 7.83 -1.13
CA LYS A 34 -7.13 8.23 -0.14
C LYS A 34 -8.32 7.27 -0.20
N LEU A 35 -8.69 6.69 0.94
CA LEU A 35 -9.83 5.78 1.04
C LEU A 35 -11.13 6.57 0.86
N LEU A 36 -12.01 6.08 -0.02
CA LEU A 36 -13.33 6.64 -0.25
C LEU A 36 -14.42 5.83 0.44
N SER A 37 -14.37 4.51 0.30
CA SER A 37 -15.38 3.62 0.86
C SER A 37 -14.82 2.26 1.20
N GLY A 38 -15.37 1.63 2.24
CA GLY A 38 -15.10 0.24 2.61
C GLY A 38 -16.40 -0.58 2.63
N THR A 39 -16.29 -1.86 2.34
CA THR A 39 -17.37 -2.84 2.50
C THR A 39 -16.84 -4.07 3.22
N THR A 40 -17.43 -4.39 4.36
CA THR A 40 -17.10 -5.60 5.11
C THR A 40 -18.25 -6.60 4.99
N ILE A 41 -17.93 -7.86 4.68
CA ILE A 41 -18.91 -8.94 4.58
C ILE A 41 -18.52 -10.05 5.55
N GLN A 42 -19.39 -10.34 6.51
CA GLN A 42 -19.23 -11.42 7.48
C GLN A 42 -20.48 -12.31 7.48
N GLY A 43 -20.36 -13.51 6.90
CA GLY A 43 -21.51 -14.40 6.72
C GLY A 43 -22.58 -13.78 5.83
N LYS A 44 -23.73 -13.42 6.42
CA LYS A 44 -24.85 -12.75 5.72
C LYS A 44 -24.87 -11.24 5.92
N ASP A 45 -24.07 -10.73 6.85
CA ASP A 45 -24.05 -9.32 7.20
C ASP A 45 -23.08 -8.59 6.28
N THR A 46 -23.54 -7.45 5.75
CA THR A 46 -22.76 -6.56 4.89
C THR A 46 -22.84 -5.15 5.44
N VAL A 47 -21.69 -4.54 5.71
CA VAL A 47 -21.58 -3.16 6.21
C VAL A 47 -20.87 -2.34 5.16
N HIS A 48 -21.48 -1.22 4.76
CA HIS A 48 -20.87 -0.23 3.89
C HIS A 48 -20.50 1.00 4.71
N THR A 49 -19.27 1.48 4.53
CA THR A 49 -18.73 2.64 5.25
C THR A 49 -18.28 3.68 4.24
N ASP A 50 -18.81 4.90 4.37
CA ASP A 50 -18.33 6.08 3.65
C ASP A 50 -17.21 6.74 4.49
N TYR A 51 -15.99 6.72 3.96
CA TYR A 51 -14.80 7.30 4.61
C TYR A 51 -14.56 8.76 4.21
N THR A 52 -15.51 9.39 3.50
CA THR A 52 -15.47 10.82 3.19
C THR A 52 -16.13 11.68 4.28
N GLN A 53 -16.76 11.06 5.28
CA GLN A 53 -17.53 11.73 6.33
C GLN A 53 -16.90 11.48 7.72
N GLY A 54 -16.59 12.56 8.43
CA GLY A 54 -16.17 12.52 9.85
C GLY A 54 -14.78 11.95 10.14
N GLN A 55 -14.15 11.30 9.16
CA GLN A 55 -12.83 10.71 9.24
C GLN A 55 -12.18 10.73 7.86
N GLU A 56 -10.89 10.44 7.80
CA GLU A 56 -10.21 10.13 6.55
C GLU A 56 -9.11 9.10 6.76
N MET A 57 -8.74 8.43 5.67
CA MET A 57 -7.63 7.48 5.65
C MET A 57 -6.82 7.63 4.38
N ILE A 58 -5.50 7.56 4.53
CA ILE A 58 -4.58 7.39 3.41
C ILE A 58 -3.81 6.08 3.53
N LYS A 59 -3.46 5.50 2.39
CA LYS A 59 -2.49 4.42 2.24
C LYS A 59 -1.35 4.89 1.34
N ILE A 60 -0.13 4.79 1.82
CA ILE A 60 1.09 5.17 1.11
C ILE A 60 1.78 3.87 0.73
N ILE A 61 2.02 3.65 -0.56
CA ILE A 61 2.71 2.46 -1.08
C ILE A 61 3.95 2.97 -1.83
N ASN A 62 5.13 2.66 -1.30
CA ASN A 62 6.41 2.99 -1.92
C ASN A 62 6.99 1.76 -2.65
N ASP A 63 8.30 1.74 -2.92
CA ASP A 63 8.94 0.64 -3.64
C ASP A 63 8.90 -0.72 -2.93
N THR A 64 8.84 -0.74 -1.60
CA THR A 64 9.04 -1.95 -0.78
C THR A 64 8.04 -2.11 0.36
N HIS A 65 7.40 -1.02 0.78
CA HIS A 65 6.58 -0.94 1.97
C HIS A 65 5.28 -0.21 1.70
N PHE A 66 4.31 -0.49 2.56
CA PHE A 66 3.09 0.26 2.67
C PHE A 66 2.95 0.81 4.10
N ALA A 67 2.18 1.89 4.21
CA ALA A 67 1.68 2.40 5.47
C ALA A 67 0.25 2.88 5.28
N PHE A 68 -0.58 2.77 6.31
CA PHE A 68 -1.89 3.38 6.32
C PHE A 68 -2.09 4.19 7.60
N LEU A 69 -2.85 5.27 7.46
CA LEU A 69 -3.11 6.25 8.50
C LEU A 69 -4.58 6.63 8.38
N ARG A 70 -5.35 6.38 9.42
CA ARG A 70 -6.76 6.77 9.55
C ARG A 70 -6.93 7.60 10.80
N HIS A 71 -7.65 8.70 10.70
CA HIS A 71 -8.01 9.50 11.86
C HIS A 71 -9.40 10.13 11.72
N ASP A 72 -10.00 10.50 12.84
CA ASP A 72 -11.18 11.37 12.84
C ASP A 72 -10.83 12.81 12.45
N LEU A 73 -11.80 13.54 11.92
CA LEU A 73 -11.66 14.97 11.59
C LEU A 73 -11.96 15.88 12.80
N GLY A 74 -12.45 15.30 13.91
CA GLY A 74 -12.74 15.98 15.18
C GLY A 74 -11.51 16.16 16.09
N HIS A 75 -10.34 15.70 15.65
CA HIS A 75 -9.08 15.70 16.41
C HIS A 75 -9.17 14.99 17.77
N GLY A 76 -9.95 13.91 17.86
CA GLY A 76 -10.04 13.07 19.05
C GLY A 76 -10.75 13.72 20.25
N LYS A 77 -11.56 14.76 20.02
CA LYS A 77 -12.18 15.56 21.09
C LYS A 77 -13.57 15.09 21.53
N ASP A 78 -14.18 14.18 20.78
CA ASP A 78 -15.51 13.66 21.06
C ASP A 78 -15.53 12.12 21.00
N SER A 79 -16.72 11.53 21.11
CA SER A 79 -16.90 10.08 21.10
C SER A 79 -16.57 9.40 19.77
N SER A 80 -16.34 10.16 18.69
CA SER A 80 -15.91 9.63 17.39
C SER A 80 -14.40 9.53 17.24
N ALA A 81 -13.64 9.88 18.29
CA ALA A 81 -12.18 9.82 18.31
C ALA A 81 -11.64 8.48 17.77
N VAL A 82 -10.85 8.54 16.70
CA VAL A 82 -10.19 7.37 16.14
C VAL A 82 -8.82 7.76 15.59
N PHE A 83 -7.82 6.93 15.89
CA PHE A 83 -6.53 6.95 15.20
C PHE A 83 -6.08 5.51 15.01
N VAL A 84 -5.92 5.10 13.76
CA VAL A 84 -5.54 3.75 13.37
C VAL A 84 -4.41 3.86 12.38
N ALA A 85 -3.28 3.23 12.67
CA ALA A 85 -2.08 3.35 11.86
C ALA A 85 -1.30 2.05 11.87
N GLY A 86 -0.86 1.63 10.69
CA GLY A 86 -0.04 0.45 10.51
C GLY A 86 0.72 0.44 9.20
N GLY A 87 1.50 -0.60 8.98
CA GLY A 87 2.33 -0.73 7.79
C GLY A 87 3.30 -1.90 7.90
N GLY A 88 4.09 -2.06 6.85
CA GLY A 88 5.09 -3.12 6.73
C GLY A 88 5.54 -3.29 5.30
N SER A 89 6.25 -4.39 5.02
CA SER A 89 6.64 -4.75 3.67
C SER A 89 5.46 -5.29 2.87
N TYR A 90 5.61 -5.35 1.54
CA TYR A 90 4.61 -5.99 0.69
C TYR A 90 5.23 -6.72 -0.49
N THR A 91 4.46 -7.63 -1.08
CA THR A 91 4.80 -8.27 -2.36
C THR A 91 3.65 -8.15 -3.36
N VAL A 92 4.00 -8.12 -4.65
CA VAL A 92 3.02 -8.11 -5.76
C VAL A 92 3.33 -9.25 -6.72
N LYS A 93 2.30 -10.05 -7.05
CA LYS A 93 2.35 -11.12 -8.04
C LYS A 93 1.11 -11.05 -8.93
N GLY A 94 1.25 -10.45 -10.10
CA GLY A 94 0.12 -10.15 -10.98
C GLY A 94 -0.85 -9.16 -10.33
N ASN A 95 -2.12 -9.56 -10.19
CA ASN A 95 -3.16 -8.77 -9.52
C ASN A 95 -3.29 -9.06 -8.02
N GLN A 96 -2.35 -9.80 -7.43
CA GLN A 96 -2.31 -10.06 -6.00
C GLN A 96 -1.28 -9.14 -5.34
N TYR A 97 -1.73 -8.44 -4.30
CA TYR A 97 -0.97 -7.57 -3.42
C TYR A 97 -1.04 -8.14 -2.01
N THR A 98 0.08 -8.60 -1.47
CA THR A 98 0.17 -9.18 -0.13
C THR A 98 0.88 -8.20 0.80
N GLU A 99 0.17 -7.75 1.83
CA GLU A 99 0.70 -6.93 2.91
C GLU A 99 1.27 -7.81 4.02
N HIS A 100 2.53 -7.61 4.36
CA HIS A 100 3.20 -8.25 5.50
C HIS A 100 3.15 -7.26 6.68
N LEU A 101 2.20 -7.43 7.59
CA LEU A 101 1.93 -6.41 8.61
C LEU A 101 2.97 -6.47 9.74
N GLU A 102 3.82 -5.45 9.83
CA GLU A 102 4.94 -5.38 10.77
C GLU A 102 4.69 -4.40 11.92
N TYR A 103 3.93 -3.34 11.63
CA TYR A 103 3.60 -2.29 12.58
C TYR A 103 2.09 -2.09 12.56
N PHE A 104 1.48 -2.10 13.75
CA PHE A 104 0.08 -1.70 13.89
C PHE A 104 -0.22 -1.17 15.29
N ASN A 105 -1.16 -0.23 15.41
CA ASN A 105 -1.60 0.21 16.75
C ASN A 105 -2.38 -0.87 17.52
N VAL A 106 -2.87 -1.91 16.83
CA VAL A 106 -3.44 -3.13 17.44
C VAL A 106 -2.47 -4.29 17.23
N ARG A 107 -1.50 -4.42 18.13
CA ARG A 107 -0.31 -5.28 17.97
C ARG A 107 -0.62 -6.74 17.71
N GLU A 108 -1.78 -7.23 18.15
CA GLU A 108 -2.24 -8.60 18.00
C GLU A 108 -2.43 -9.03 16.53
N TRP A 109 -2.50 -8.09 15.59
CA TRP A 109 -2.54 -8.39 14.16
C TRP A 109 -1.15 -8.49 13.51
N GLU A 110 -0.09 -8.00 14.16
CA GLU A 110 1.25 -8.00 13.59
C GLU A 110 1.75 -9.42 13.33
N GLY A 111 2.60 -9.58 12.31
CA GLY A 111 3.13 -10.86 11.87
C GLY A 111 2.19 -11.68 10.99
N ASN A 112 0.98 -11.18 10.70
CA ASN A 112 0.06 -11.78 9.74
C ASN A 112 0.26 -11.19 8.33
N ASP A 113 -0.07 -12.02 7.34
CA ASP A 113 -0.08 -11.65 5.93
C ASP A 113 -1.51 -11.45 5.44
N PHE A 114 -1.76 -10.36 4.73
CA PHE A 114 -3.07 -10.03 4.15
C PHE A 114 -2.96 -9.98 2.63
N THR A 115 -3.49 -11.00 1.96
CA THR A 115 -3.48 -11.07 0.49
C THR A 115 -4.76 -10.48 -0.08
N LEU A 116 -4.60 -9.44 -0.89
CA LEU A 116 -5.64 -8.68 -1.55
C LEU A 116 -5.54 -8.88 -3.05
N GLN A 117 -6.66 -9.10 -3.73
CA GLN A 117 -6.76 -8.83 -5.16
C GLN A 117 -6.90 -7.32 -5.34
N TYR A 118 -6.18 -6.75 -6.30
CA TYR A 118 -6.32 -5.33 -6.62
C TYR A 118 -6.56 -5.08 -8.10
N GLU A 119 -7.26 -4.00 -8.39
CA GLU A 119 -7.48 -3.47 -9.74
C GLU A 119 -7.31 -1.95 -9.72
N ILE A 120 -6.61 -1.41 -10.72
CA ILE A 120 -6.48 0.03 -10.93
C ILE A 120 -7.10 0.41 -12.27
N ARG A 121 -7.99 1.41 -12.23
CA ARG A 121 -8.57 2.07 -13.40
C ARG A 121 -8.40 3.57 -13.21
N ASP A 122 -7.63 4.20 -14.09
CA ASP A 122 -7.27 5.62 -13.99
C ASP A 122 -6.66 5.97 -12.61
N ASP A 123 -7.36 6.82 -11.84
CA ASP A 123 -6.99 7.25 -10.49
C ASP A 123 -7.62 6.39 -9.38
N THR A 124 -8.35 5.34 -9.74
CA THR A 124 -9.12 4.54 -8.80
C THR A 124 -8.44 3.20 -8.56
N LEU A 125 -8.17 2.89 -7.28
CA LEU A 125 -7.71 1.58 -6.81
C LEU A 125 -8.86 0.89 -6.09
N ILE A 126 -9.14 -0.35 -6.44
CA ILE A 126 -10.07 -1.23 -5.71
C ILE A 126 -9.28 -2.42 -5.20
N THR A 127 -9.37 -2.71 -3.90
CA THR A 127 -8.81 -3.91 -3.29
C THR A 127 -9.92 -4.79 -2.73
N ARG A 128 -9.67 -6.11 -2.72
CA ARG A 128 -10.54 -7.09 -2.09
C ARG A 128 -9.72 -8.23 -1.51
N GLY A 129 -9.88 -8.52 -0.24
CA GLY A 129 -9.30 -9.72 0.35
C GLY A 129 -10.12 -10.26 1.51
N ILE A 130 -9.68 -11.42 1.99
CA ILE A 130 -10.18 -12.01 3.22
C ILE A 130 -9.22 -11.58 4.31
N GLU A 131 -9.71 -10.84 5.29
CA GLU A 131 -8.96 -10.55 6.51
C GLU A 131 -9.33 -11.62 7.52
N ALA A 132 -8.36 -12.47 7.84
CA ALA A 132 -8.52 -13.53 8.80
C ALA A 132 -7.37 -13.47 9.81
N VAL A 133 -7.71 -13.29 11.08
CA VAL A 133 -6.77 -13.39 12.19
C VAL A 133 -7.37 -14.38 13.17
N GLU A 134 -6.94 -15.63 13.08
CA GLU A 134 -7.53 -16.76 13.81
C GLU A 134 -7.51 -16.53 15.33
N ALA A 135 -6.40 -16.02 15.85
CA ALA A 135 -6.23 -15.70 17.27
C ALA A 135 -7.25 -14.67 17.79
N LEU A 136 -7.82 -13.85 16.91
CA LEU A 136 -8.80 -12.81 17.23
C LEU A 136 -10.22 -13.20 16.83
N GLY A 137 -10.42 -14.39 16.26
CA GLY A 137 -11.71 -14.81 15.70
C GLY A 137 -12.20 -13.93 14.54
N VAL A 138 -11.30 -13.19 13.90
CA VAL A 138 -11.62 -12.32 12.77
C VAL A 138 -11.60 -13.15 11.51
N ASN A 139 -12.69 -13.07 10.74
CA ASN A 139 -12.80 -13.65 9.40
C ASN A 139 -13.91 -12.93 8.63
N HIS A 140 -13.53 -12.00 7.78
CA HIS A 140 -14.45 -11.29 6.90
C HIS A 140 -13.81 -10.97 5.55
N ILE A 141 -14.65 -10.64 4.57
CA ILE A 141 -14.18 -10.03 3.34
C ILE A 141 -14.11 -8.53 3.57
N ASN A 142 -13.00 -7.90 3.21
CA ASN A 142 -12.85 -6.46 3.12
C ASN A 142 -12.72 -6.05 1.65
N ILE A 143 -13.50 -5.06 1.22
CA ILE A 143 -13.44 -4.45 -0.11
C ILE A 143 -13.28 -2.95 0.08
N GLU A 144 -12.23 -2.38 -0.48
CA GLU A 144 -11.92 -0.97 -0.31
C GLU A 144 -11.77 -0.29 -1.67
N LYS A 145 -12.25 0.95 -1.75
CA LYS A 145 -12.10 1.81 -2.93
C LYS A 145 -11.35 3.06 -2.55
N TYR A 146 -10.31 3.35 -3.30
CA TYR A 146 -9.43 4.49 -3.11
C TYR A 146 -9.38 5.39 -4.35
N VAL A 147 -8.99 6.64 -4.14
CA VAL A 147 -8.57 7.57 -5.19
C VAL A 147 -7.10 7.96 -4.99
N ARG A 148 -6.34 8.07 -6.08
CA ARG A 148 -4.95 8.50 -6.05
C ARG A 148 -4.88 9.99 -5.68
N LEU A 149 -3.96 10.33 -4.76
CA LEU A 149 -3.61 11.71 -4.48
C LEU A 149 -2.52 12.21 -5.45
N PRO A 150 -2.54 13.50 -5.82
CA PRO A 150 -1.58 14.11 -6.75
C PRO A 150 -0.14 14.14 -6.22
#